data_AF-A0AAD8CD82-F1
#
_entry.id   AF-A0AAD8CD82-F1
#
_cell.length_a   1.000
_cell.length_b   1.000
_cell.length_c   1.000
_cell.angle_alpha   90.00
_cell.angle_beta   90.00
_cell.angle_gamma   90.00
#
_symmetry.space_group_name_H-M   'P 1'
#
loop_
_entity.id
_entity.type
_entity.pdbx_description
1 polymer ?
#
loop_
_entity_poly.entity_id
_entity_poly.type
_entity_poly.pdbx_seq_one_letter_code
_entity_poly.pdbx_strand_id
1 'polypeptide(L)'
;MIRDPDIPADASLLYELQLLEVRERPSLQSLSASDCIRIGSQKRERGNYYFQREEYQDAFQSYSTALQVLSAPASVSLQIVVSGMSEQGCVVVKDTVALLAMASWCFQDSQPPHPEHEELRGGRVKCLNNLAAVHIKLERYDDALETSSSVLELDPDNVKALFRKGKLLSDKGEFQEAMETLKKALKLEPSTKVNNQHVFQ
;
A
#
# COMPACT_ATOMS: atom_id res chain seq x y z
N MET A 1 33.78 -22.73 -15.03
CA MET A 1 32.38 -22.29 -15.14
C MET A 1 31.55 -23.55 -15.35
N ILE A 2 30.78 -23.96 -14.35
CA ILE A 2 29.88 -25.11 -14.48
C ILE A 2 28.70 -24.60 -15.28
N ARG A 3 28.51 -25.15 -16.47
CA ARG A 3 27.38 -24.81 -17.34
C ARG A 3 26.18 -25.58 -16.80
N ASP A 4 25.07 -24.89 -16.54
CA ASP A 4 23.85 -25.56 -16.13
C ASP A 4 23.49 -26.64 -17.15
N PRO A 5 23.00 -27.81 -16.71
CA PRO A 5 22.62 -28.88 -17.62
C PRO A 5 21.57 -28.35 -18.59
N ASP A 6 21.77 -28.66 -19.88
CA ASP A 6 20.85 -28.26 -20.95
C ASP A 6 19.60 -29.14 -20.86
N ILE A 7 18.60 -28.68 -20.11
CA ILE A 7 17.36 -29.42 -19.84
C ILE A 7 16.34 -29.04 -20.94
N PRO A 8 15.90 -30.01 -21.77
CA PRO A 8 14.85 -29.78 -22.77
C PRO A 8 13.55 -29.28 -22.14
N ALA A 9 12.77 -28.49 -22.90
CA ALA A 9 11.54 -27.87 -22.41
C ALA A 9 10.46 -28.89 -21.97
N ASP A 10 10.51 -30.12 -22.46
CA ASP A 10 9.58 -31.22 -22.20
C ASP A 10 10.11 -32.27 -21.21
N ALA A 11 11.29 -32.05 -20.63
CA ALA A 11 11.90 -33.01 -19.72
C ALA A 11 11.09 -33.18 -18.43
N SER A 12 10.82 -34.43 -18.05
CA SER A 12 10.22 -34.75 -16.75
C SER A 12 11.25 -34.55 -15.65
N LEU A 13 10.97 -33.63 -14.73
CA LEU A 13 11.85 -33.34 -13.59
C LEU A 13 11.40 -34.14 -12.36
N LEU A 14 12.33 -34.91 -11.78
CA LEU A 14 12.15 -35.59 -10.51
C LEU A 14 12.92 -34.82 -9.44
N TYR A 15 12.19 -34.29 -8.46
CA TYR A 15 12.77 -33.60 -7.32
C TYR A 15 12.54 -34.41 -6.06
N GLU A 16 13.59 -34.60 -5.27
CA GLU A 16 13.48 -35.08 -3.90
C GLU A 16 13.49 -33.85 -2.97
N LEU A 17 12.34 -33.58 -2.36
CA LEU A 17 12.18 -32.44 -1.46
C LEU A 17 12.21 -32.94 -0.02
N GLN A 18 13.18 -32.45 0.75
CA GLN A 18 13.21 -32.67 2.20
C GLN A 18 12.73 -31.41 2.93
N LEU A 19 11.60 -31.53 3.63
CA LEU A 19 11.09 -30.45 4.47
C LEU A 19 11.95 -30.33 5.73
N LEU A 20 12.78 -29.28 5.79
CA LEU A 20 13.66 -29.05 6.94
C LEU A 20 12.93 -28.45 8.13
N GLU A 21 12.09 -27.44 7.89
CA GLU A 21 11.39 -26.70 8.94
C GLU A 21 10.08 -26.13 8.39
N VAL A 22 9.00 -26.24 9.17
CA VAL A 22 7.74 -25.53 8.93
C VAL A 22 7.65 -24.42 9.96
N ARG A 23 7.63 -23.17 9.50
CA ARG A 23 7.33 -22.03 10.36
C ARG A 23 5.88 -21.63 10.14
N GLU A 24 5.14 -21.50 11.23
CA GLU A 24 3.82 -20.89 11.17
C GLU A 24 3.96 -19.45 10.68
N ARG A 25 3.05 -19.05 9.79
CA ARG A 25 3.01 -17.67 9.34
C ARG A 25 2.69 -16.80 10.56
N PRO A 26 3.55 -15.83 10.92
CA PRO A 26 3.26 -14.97 12.05
C PRO A 26 1.90 -14.29 11.83
N SER A 27 1.11 -14.23 12.90
CA SER A 27 -0.19 -13.57 12.84
C SER A 27 -0.01 -12.12 12.39
N LEU A 28 -0.90 -11.61 11.54
CA LEU A 28 -0.80 -10.22 11.06
C LEU A 28 -0.79 -9.20 12.20
N GLN A 29 -1.39 -9.55 13.34
CA GLN A 29 -1.50 -8.71 14.54
C GLN A 29 -0.20 -8.66 15.37
N SER A 30 0.72 -9.61 15.17
CA SER A 30 1.99 -9.66 15.90
C SER A 30 3.17 -9.08 15.11
N LEU A 31 2.95 -8.57 13.90
CA LEU A 31 4.01 -8.04 13.05
C LEU A 31 4.39 -6.62 13.49
N SER A 32 5.69 -6.38 13.61
CA SER A 32 6.22 -5.02 13.78
C SER A 32 5.95 -4.17 12.54
N ALA A 33 5.94 -2.84 12.67
CA ALA A 33 5.78 -1.94 11.54
C ALA A 33 6.87 -2.14 10.47
N SER A 34 8.12 -2.33 10.90
CA SER A 34 9.26 -2.60 10.01
C SER A 34 9.12 -3.93 9.26
N ASP A 35 8.62 -4.98 9.91
CA ASP A 35 8.31 -6.24 9.24
C ASP A 35 7.16 -6.10 8.25
N CYS A 36 6.13 -5.33 8.58
CA CYS A 36 5.02 -5.05 7.67
C CYS A 36 5.51 -4.34 6.41
N ILE A 37 6.37 -3.32 6.56
CA ILE A 37 6.98 -2.60 5.44
C ILE A 37 7.80 -3.58 4.58
N ARG A 38 8.67 -4.37 5.20
CA ARG A 38 9.54 -5.33 4.51
C ARG A 38 8.73 -6.37 3.73
N ILE A 39 7.77 -7.03 4.38
CA ILE A 39 6.93 -8.07 3.79
C ILE A 39 6.02 -7.46 2.70
N GLY A 40 5.43 -6.30 2.97
CA GLY A 40 4.61 -5.57 2.00
C GLY A 40 5.40 -5.22 0.74
N SER A 41 6.62 -4.72 0.88
CA SER A 41 7.51 -4.42 -0.24
C SER A 41 7.85 -5.68 -1.06
N GLN A 42 8.21 -6.78 -0.41
CA GLN A 42 8.47 -8.06 -1.09
C GLN A 42 7.25 -8.57 -1.88
N LYS A 43 6.05 -8.48 -1.29
CA LYS A 43 4.80 -8.88 -1.96
C LYS A 43 4.47 -7.96 -3.14
N ARG A 44 4.72 -6.66 -3.01
CA ARG A 44 4.58 -5.70 -4.11
C ARG A 44 5.54 -6.03 -5.26
N GLU A 45 6.81 -6.32 -4.99
CA GLU A 45 7.76 -6.71 -6.05
C GLU A 45 7.38 -8.02 -6.73
N ARG A 46 6.87 -9.00 -5.99
CA ARG A 46 6.30 -10.21 -6.58
C ARG A 46 5.09 -9.90 -7.48
N GLY A 47 4.24 -8.96 -7.06
CA GLY A 47 3.15 -8.46 -7.90
C GLY A 47 3.65 -7.79 -9.18
N ASN A 48 4.74 -7.01 -9.11
CA ASN A 48 5.37 -6.39 -10.28
C ASN A 48 5.86 -7.46 -11.28
N TYR A 49 6.48 -8.52 -10.77
CA TYR A 49 6.94 -9.65 -11.56
C TYR A 49 5.79 -10.31 -12.34
N TYR A 50 4.67 -10.61 -11.68
CA TYR A 50 3.49 -11.18 -12.35
C TYR A 50 2.85 -10.20 -13.33
N PHE A 51 2.81 -8.91 -12.98
CA PHE A 51 2.24 -7.88 -13.86
C PHE A 51 2.99 -7.76 -15.19
N GLN A 52 4.33 -7.83 -15.15
CA GLN A 52 5.17 -7.79 -16.35
C GLN A 52 4.95 -8.99 -17.28
N ARG A 53 4.51 -10.12 -16.73
CA ARG A 53 4.18 -11.36 -17.47
C ARG A 53 2.71 -11.43 -17.89
N GLU A 54 1.96 -10.35 -17.66
CA GLU A 54 0.52 -10.27 -17.91
C GLU A 54 -0.33 -11.27 -17.11
N GLU A 55 0.24 -11.81 -16.04
CA GLU A 55 -0.43 -12.70 -15.08
C GLU A 55 -1.20 -11.85 -14.06
N TYR A 56 -2.25 -11.16 -14.52
CA TYR A 56 -2.93 -10.12 -13.74
C TYR A 56 -3.66 -10.64 -12.50
N GLN A 57 -4.12 -11.90 -12.51
CA GLN A 57 -4.73 -12.51 -11.33
C GLN A 57 -3.71 -12.75 -10.21
N ASP A 58 -2.52 -13.27 -10.54
CA ASP A 58 -1.45 -13.47 -9.56
C ASP A 58 -0.86 -12.14 -9.06
N ALA A 59 -0.80 -11.15 -9.94
CA ALA A 59 -0.46 -9.78 -9.58
C ALA A 59 -1.47 -9.21 -8.58
N PHE A 60 -2.77 -9.36 -8.84
CA PHE A 60 -3.85 -8.94 -7.93
C PHE A 60 -3.67 -9.56 -6.54
N GLN A 61 -3.52 -10.89 -6.46
CA GLN A 61 -3.35 -11.59 -5.19
C GLN A 61 -2.13 -11.10 -4.41
N SER A 62 -1.02 -10.85 -5.13
CA SER A 62 0.22 -10.35 -4.54
C SER A 62 0.07 -8.93 -3.97
N TYR A 63 -0.55 -8.01 -4.72
CA TYR A 63 -0.80 -6.65 -4.26
C TYR A 63 -1.85 -6.57 -3.14
N SER A 64 -2.91 -7.37 -3.22
CA SER A 64 -3.94 -7.45 -2.17
C SER A 64 -3.33 -7.94 -0.85
N THR A 65 -2.51 -8.99 -0.91
CA THR A 65 -1.75 -9.47 0.27
C THR A 65 -0.80 -8.39 0.80
N ALA A 66 -0.11 -7.66 -0.08
CA ALA A 66 0.78 -6.57 0.33
C ALA A 66 0.01 -5.49 1.10
N LEU A 67 -1.16 -5.09 0.59
CA LEU A 67 -2.01 -4.07 1.22
C LEU A 67 -2.56 -4.52 2.58
N GLN A 68 -2.94 -5.80 2.70
CA GLN A 68 -3.40 -6.38 3.96
C GLN A 68 -2.31 -6.29 5.04
N VAL A 69 -1.06 -6.61 4.69
CA VAL A 69 0.08 -6.54 5.60
C VAL A 69 0.39 -5.08 5.98
N LEU A 70 0.40 -4.16 5.02
CA LEU A 70 0.70 -2.76 5.26
C LEU A 70 -0.39 -2.02 6.05
N SER A 71 -1.61 -2.57 6.08
CA SER A 71 -2.74 -2.02 6.87
C SER A 71 -2.84 -2.63 8.27
N ALA A 72 -2.14 -3.74 8.54
CA ALA A 72 -2.20 -4.45 9.82
C ALA A 72 -1.81 -3.61 11.07
N PRO A 73 -0.71 -2.84 11.07
CA PRO A 73 -0.26 -2.13 12.29
C PRO A 73 -1.22 -0.99 12.71
N ALA A 74 -2.07 -0.51 11.80
CA ALA A 74 -3.07 0.52 12.11
C ALA A 74 -4.23 0.00 13.00
N SER A 75 -4.37 -1.33 13.15
CA SER A 75 -5.45 -1.93 13.95
C SER A 75 -5.13 -2.02 15.46
N VAL A 76 -3.91 -1.67 15.89
CA VAL A 76 -3.43 -1.91 17.28
C VAL A 76 -3.49 -0.65 18.17
N SER A 77 -3.92 0.51 17.65
CA SER A 77 -3.87 1.81 18.35
C SER A 77 -4.84 2.01 19.53
N LEU A 78 -5.31 0.94 20.20
CA LEU A 78 -6.21 1.04 21.37
C LEU A 78 -5.93 0.00 22.46
N GLN A 79 -4.66 -0.40 22.65
CA GLN A 79 -4.24 -1.05 23.89
C GLN A 79 -3.12 -0.25 24.54
N ILE A 80 -3.50 0.86 25.19
CA ILE A 80 -2.66 1.43 26.24
C ILE A 80 -2.67 0.41 27.38
N VAL A 81 -1.64 -0.45 27.42
CA VAL A 81 -1.37 -1.33 28.55
C VAL A 81 -0.86 -0.44 29.69
N VAL A 82 -1.76 -0.05 30.60
CA VAL A 82 -1.36 0.56 31.87
C VAL A 82 -0.84 -0.55 32.78
N SER A 83 0.47 -0.77 32.78
CA SER A 83 1.13 -1.67 33.73
C SER A 83 1.36 -0.96 35.07
N GLY A 84 0.61 -1.36 36.11
CA GLY A 84 0.78 -0.99 37.53
C GLY A 84 0.06 0.31 37.94
N MET A 85 -0.61 0.42 39.10
CA MET A 85 -0.26 -0.07 40.44
C MET A 85 -1.49 -0.27 41.35
N SER A 86 -1.41 -1.32 42.18
CA SER A 86 -1.95 -1.57 43.54
C SER A 86 -3.43 -1.38 43.90
N GLU A 87 -3.94 -2.42 44.58
CA GLU A 87 -5.17 -2.52 45.36
C GLU A 87 -5.29 -1.39 46.40
N GLN A 88 -6.04 -0.31 46.08
CA GLN A 88 -6.85 0.46 47.01
C GLN A 88 -7.54 1.65 46.30
N GLY A 89 -8.88 1.63 46.27
CA GLY A 89 -9.70 2.81 45.96
C GLY A 89 -10.11 2.94 44.49
N CYS A 90 -11.35 2.55 44.18
CA CYS A 90 -12.00 2.86 42.92
C CYS A 90 -12.33 4.37 42.88
N VAL A 91 -11.40 5.20 42.41
CA VAL A 91 -11.70 6.58 41.98
C VAL A 91 -12.18 6.50 40.54
N VAL A 92 -13.29 7.15 40.19
CA VAL A 92 -13.91 7.08 38.87
C VAL A 92 -12.95 7.65 37.81
N VAL A 93 -12.18 6.78 37.15
CA VAL A 93 -11.21 7.09 36.09
C VAL A 93 -11.93 7.18 34.72
N LYS A 94 -12.94 8.04 34.59
CA LYS A 94 -13.59 8.29 33.28
C LYS A 94 -13.11 9.58 32.63
N ASP A 95 -12.81 10.61 33.42
CA ASP A 95 -12.44 11.92 32.87
C ASP A 95 -10.94 12.05 32.56
N THR A 96 -10.07 11.36 33.30
CA THR A 96 -8.62 11.40 33.08
C THR A 96 -8.18 10.64 31.83
N VAL A 97 -8.88 9.58 31.43
CA VAL A 97 -8.60 8.83 30.20
C VAL A 97 -8.93 9.67 28.96
N ALA A 98 -10.04 10.40 28.99
CA ALA A 98 -10.40 11.33 27.92
C ALA A 98 -9.40 12.50 27.84
N LEU A 99 -9.00 13.08 28.98
CA LEU A 99 -7.97 14.12 29.04
C LEU A 99 -6.59 13.63 28.58
N LEU A 100 -6.17 12.42 28.95
CA LEU A 100 -4.91 11.82 28.50
C LEU A 100 -4.96 11.45 27.01
N ALA A 101 -6.10 10.95 26.51
CA ALA A 101 -6.29 10.69 25.10
C ALA A 101 -6.30 11.99 24.29
N MET A 102 -6.97 13.04 24.77
CA MET A 102 -6.96 14.38 24.16
C MET A 102 -5.57 15.02 24.23
N ALA A 103 -4.86 14.93 25.35
CA ALA A 103 -3.51 15.44 25.48
C ALA A 103 -2.52 14.65 24.61
N SER A 104 -2.66 13.33 24.53
CA SER A 104 -1.89 12.47 23.62
C SER A 104 -2.20 12.78 22.16
N TRP A 105 -3.45 13.08 21.83
CA TRP A 105 -3.88 13.45 20.49
C TRP A 105 -3.35 14.84 20.10
N CYS A 106 -3.50 15.84 20.96
CA CYS A 106 -2.91 17.17 20.76
C CYS A 106 -1.37 17.15 20.72
N PHE A 107 -0.74 16.25 21.47
CA PHE A 107 0.71 16.04 21.45
C PHE A 107 1.16 15.34 20.16
N GLN A 108 0.42 14.33 19.68
CA GLN A 108 0.67 13.65 18.41
C GLN A 108 0.46 14.57 17.21
N ASP A 109 -0.53 15.47 17.26
CA ASP A 109 -0.77 16.47 16.20
C ASP A 109 0.38 17.50 16.09
N SER A 110 1.17 17.65 17.17
CA SER A 110 2.32 18.55 17.24
C SER A 110 3.66 17.89 16.86
N GLN A 111 3.73 16.56 16.78
CA GLN A 111 4.94 15.83 16.39
C GLN A 111 4.83 15.43 14.91
N PRO A 112 5.92 15.53 14.11
CA PRO A 112 5.91 14.98 12.77
C PRO A 112 5.54 13.49 12.83
N PRO A 113 4.76 12.96 11.85
CA PRO A 113 4.37 11.56 11.85
C PRO A 113 5.61 10.67 11.95
N HIS A 114 5.54 9.64 12.80
CA HIS A 114 6.66 8.70 12.98
C HIS A 114 7.12 8.19 11.61
N PRO A 115 8.44 8.10 11.32
CA PRO A 115 8.94 7.76 9.99
C PRO A 115 8.36 6.44 9.45
N GLU A 116 8.13 5.45 10.33
CA GLU A 116 7.52 4.18 9.95
C GLU A 116 6.04 4.33 9.50
N HIS A 117 5.28 5.27 10.09
CA HIS A 117 3.89 5.52 9.68
C HIS A 117 3.84 6.13 8.28
N GLU A 118 4.74 7.07 7.98
CA GLU A 118 4.83 7.66 6.64
C GLU A 118 5.35 6.64 5.62
N GLU A 119 6.29 5.78 6.00
CA GLU A 119 6.76 4.70 5.14
C GLU A 119 5.68 3.65 4.86
N LEU A 120 4.89 3.25 5.87
CA LEU A 120 3.71 2.40 5.70
C LEU A 120 2.68 3.05 4.78
N ARG A 121 2.40 4.35 4.95
CA ARG A 121 1.50 5.12 4.08
C ARG A 121 2.03 5.15 2.64
N GLY A 122 3.30 5.47 2.43
CA GLY A 122 3.94 5.46 1.11
C GLY A 122 3.93 4.08 0.46
N GLY A 123 4.13 3.02 1.25
CA GLY A 123 3.99 1.63 0.82
C GLY A 123 2.56 1.31 0.34
N ARG A 124 1.54 1.72 1.09
CA ARG A 124 0.12 1.53 0.73
C ARG A 124 -0.23 2.26 -0.56
N VAL A 125 0.17 3.53 -0.70
CA VAL A 125 -0.03 4.35 -1.91
C VAL A 125 0.58 3.66 -3.15
N LYS A 126 1.80 3.13 -3.03
CA LYS A 126 2.45 2.38 -4.12
C LYS A 126 1.68 1.10 -4.49
N CYS A 127 1.25 0.32 -3.48
CA CYS A 127 0.49 -0.91 -3.71
C CYS A 127 -0.88 -0.65 -4.35
N LEU A 128 -1.63 0.34 -3.84
CA LEU A 128 -2.93 0.73 -4.37
C LEU A 128 -2.83 1.24 -5.82
N ASN A 129 -1.81 2.02 -6.14
CA ASN A 129 -1.57 2.46 -7.53
C ASN A 129 -1.36 1.28 -8.49
N ASN A 130 -0.59 0.27 -8.07
CA ASN A 130 -0.37 -0.93 -8.86
C ASN A 130 -1.64 -1.79 -8.94
N LEU A 131 -2.40 -1.89 -7.86
CA LEU A 131 -3.66 -2.61 -7.81
C LEU A 131 -4.71 -1.98 -8.74
N ALA A 132 -4.82 -0.64 -8.76
CA ALA A 132 -5.67 0.08 -9.71
C ALA A 132 -5.28 -0.23 -11.17
N ALA A 133 -3.98 -0.36 -11.44
CA ALA A 133 -3.50 -0.76 -12.77
C ALA A 133 -3.93 -2.19 -13.13
N VAL A 134 -3.90 -3.11 -12.16
CA VAL A 134 -4.39 -4.49 -12.33
C VAL A 134 -5.89 -4.52 -12.58
N HIS A 135 -6.70 -3.78 -11.82
CA HIS A 135 -8.15 -3.71 -12.05
C HIS A 135 -8.48 -3.22 -13.47
N ILE A 136 -7.76 -2.21 -13.97
CA ILE A 136 -7.92 -1.75 -15.37
C ILE A 136 -7.58 -2.87 -16.37
N LYS A 137 -6.49 -3.62 -16.13
CA LYS A 137 -6.08 -4.74 -16.98
C LYS A 137 -7.03 -5.93 -16.94
N LEU A 138 -7.76 -6.09 -15.84
CA LEU A 138 -8.82 -7.08 -15.65
C LEU A 138 -10.20 -6.56 -16.08
N GLU A 139 -10.29 -5.36 -16.67
CA GLU A 139 -11.53 -4.71 -17.09
C GLU A 139 -12.55 -4.48 -15.95
N ARG A 140 -12.07 -4.45 -14.71
CA ARG A 140 -12.87 -4.15 -13.52
C ARG A 140 -12.84 -2.64 -13.25
N TYR A 141 -13.56 -1.88 -14.06
CA TYR A 141 -13.45 -0.42 -14.07
C TYR A 141 -13.97 0.25 -12.80
N ASP A 142 -15.05 -0.25 -12.19
CA ASP A 142 -15.58 0.30 -10.93
C ASP A 142 -14.59 0.08 -9.77
N ASP A 143 -14.05 -1.14 -9.61
CA ASP A 143 -12.98 -1.41 -8.63
C ASP A 143 -11.74 -0.52 -8.85
N ALA A 144 -11.38 -0.26 -10.11
CA ALA A 144 -10.25 0.60 -10.44
C ALA A 144 -10.50 2.06 -10.04
N LEU A 145 -11.75 2.52 -10.15
CA LEU A 145 -12.18 3.87 -9.76
C LEU A 145 -12.16 4.02 -8.24
N GLU A 146 -12.69 3.02 -7.52
CA GLU A 146 -12.61 2.96 -6.05
C GLU A 146 -11.16 2.93 -5.58
N THR A 147 -10.35 2.02 -6.12
CA THR A 147 -8.93 1.90 -5.75
C THR A 147 -8.16 3.20 -6.03
N SER A 148 -8.42 3.85 -7.16
CA SER A 148 -7.80 5.15 -7.48
C SER A 148 -8.26 6.24 -6.51
N SER A 149 -9.52 6.20 -6.06
CA SER A 149 -10.04 7.14 -5.06
C SER A 149 -9.37 6.93 -3.69
N SER A 150 -9.17 5.67 -3.26
CA SER A 150 -8.42 5.36 -2.04
C SER A 150 -6.96 5.83 -2.10
N VAL A 151 -6.32 5.82 -3.28
CA VAL A 151 -4.99 6.46 -3.43
C VAL A 151 -5.08 7.95 -3.15
N LEU A 152 -6.10 8.64 -3.67
CA LEU A 152 -6.26 10.09 -3.52
C LEU A 152 -6.68 10.51 -2.11
N GLU A 153 -7.33 9.63 -1.35
CA GLU A 153 -7.56 9.85 0.08
C GLU A 153 -6.24 9.84 0.86
N LEU A 154 -5.30 8.96 0.48
CA LEU A 154 -3.99 8.87 1.10
C LEU A 154 -3.00 9.88 0.55
N ASP A 155 -3.07 10.23 -0.72
CA ASP A 155 -2.16 11.14 -1.42
C ASP A 155 -2.97 11.94 -2.46
N PRO A 156 -3.56 13.08 -2.06
CA PRO A 156 -4.47 13.86 -2.91
C PRO A 156 -3.85 14.37 -4.20
N ASP A 157 -2.53 14.49 -4.25
CA ASP A 157 -1.77 15.04 -5.38
C ASP A 157 -1.07 13.94 -6.19
N ASN A 158 -1.49 12.68 -6.01
CA ASN A 158 -0.98 11.56 -6.78
C ASN A 158 -1.40 11.64 -8.25
N VAL A 159 -0.49 12.11 -9.11
CA VAL A 159 -0.73 12.30 -10.55
C VAL A 159 -1.20 11.01 -11.23
N LYS A 160 -0.63 9.84 -10.87
CA LYS A 160 -1.01 8.55 -11.48
C LYS A 160 -2.46 8.19 -11.17
N ALA A 161 -2.89 8.36 -9.92
CA ALA A 161 -4.27 8.07 -9.53
C ALA A 161 -5.26 9.09 -10.10
N LEU A 162 -4.92 10.39 -10.12
CA LEU A 162 -5.76 11.41 -10.77
C LEU A 162 -5.95 11.10 -12.26
N PHE A 163 -4.88 10.74 -12.97
CA PHE A 163 -4.96 10.39 -14.38
C PHE A 163 -5.82 9.14 -14.62
N ARG A 164 -5.63 8.08 -13.82
CA ARG A 164 -6.44 6.84 -13.91
C ARG A 164 -7.92 7.12 -13.63
N LYS A 165 -8.23 7.81 -12.53
CA LYS A 165 -9.60 8.17 -12.15
C LYS A 165 -10.26 9.03 -13.24
N GLY A 166 -9.57 10.07 -13.71
CA GLY A 166 -10.08 10.94 -14.76
C GLY A 166 -10.38 10.20 -16.07
N LYS A 167 -9.50 9.28 -16.48
CA LYS A 167 -9.75 8.42 -17.64
C LYS A 167 -10.97 7.52 -17.45
N LEU A 168 -11.05 6.82 -16.31
CA LEU A 168 -12.17 5.92 -15.99
C LEU A 168 -13.52 6.66 -15.94
N LEU A 169 -13.55 7.86 -15.37
CA LEU A 169 -14.75 8.71 -15.36
C LEU A 169 -15.16 9.12 -16.77
N SER A 170 -14.19 9.47 -17.63
CA SER A 170 -14.46 9.79 -19.04
C SER A 170 -15.06 8.58 -19.77
N ASP A 171 -14.53 7.39 -19.54
CA ASP A 171 -15.03 6.14 -20.15
C ASP A 171 -16.45 5.80 -19.63
N LYS A 172 -16.78 6.20 -18.39
CA LYS A 172 -18.12 6.06 -17.78
C LYS A 172 -19.14 7.12 -18.25
N GLY A 173 -18.70 8.16 -18.95
CA GLY A 173 -19.53 9.27 -19.42
C GLY A 173 -19.64 10.45 -18.44
N GLU A 174 -18.92 10.41 -17.31
CA GLU A 174 -18.90 11.46 -16.29
C GLU A 174 -17.90 12.57 -16.66
N PHE A 175 -18.14 13.23 -17.79
CA PHE A 175 -17.17 14.12 -18.43
C PHE A 175 -16.77 15.33 -17.59
N GLN A 176 -17.69 15.87 -16.79
CA GLN A 176 -17.42 17.05 -15.95
C GLN A 176 -16.41 16.72 -14.85
N GLU A 177 -16.64 15.66 -14.06
CA GLU A 177 -15.72 15.23 -13.01
C GLU A 177 -14.40 14.72 -13.61
N ALA A 178 -14.45 14.04 -14.75
CA ALA A 178 -13.26 13.62 -15.49
C ALA A 178 -12.37 14.82 -15.87
N MET A 179 -12.97 15.87 -16.44
CA MET A 179 -12.25 17.08 -16.84
C MET A 179 -11.62 17.78 -15.63
N GLU A 180 -12.33 17.91 -14.53
CA GLU A 180 -11.81 18.53 -13.30
C GLU A 180 -10.64 17.73 -12.72
N THR A 181 -10.78 16.41 -12.66
CA THR A 181 -9.75 15.48 -12.17
C THR A 181 -8.49 15.54 -13.04
N LEU A 182 -8.65 15.48 -14.38
CA LEU A 182 -7.54 15.57 -15.32
C LEU A 182 -6.88 16.95 -15.32
N LYS A 183 -7.65 18.03 -15.16
CA LYS A 183 -7.08 19.38 -14.97
C LYS A 183 -6.23 19.45 -13.71
N LYS A 184 -6.65 18.81 -12.61
CA LYS A 184 -5.82 18.71 -11.40
C LYS A 184 -4.52 17.96 -11.69
N ALA A 185 -4.58 16.82 -12.36
CA ALA A 185 -3.38 16.05 -12.77
C ALA A 185 -2.41 16.90 -13.62
N LEU A 186 -2.93 17.63 -14.61
CA LEU A 186 -2.14 18.48 -15.50
C LEU A 186 -1.47 19.65 -14.76
N LYS A 187 -2.13 20.24 -13.77
CA LYS A 187 -1.55 21.30 -12.93
C LYS A 187 -0.39 20.79 -12.07
N LEU A 188 -0.37 19.50 -11.75
CA LEU A 188 0.70 18.85 -10.99
C LEU A 188 1.82 18.30 -11.92
N GLU A 189 1.55 18.15 -13.22
CA GLU A 189 2.50 17.80 -14.29
C GLU A 189 3.46 18.92 -14.82
N PRO A 190 3.80 20.03 -14.11
CA PRO A 190 4.94 20.86 -14.52
C PRO A 190 6.31 20.41 -13.98
N SER A 191 6.39 19.55 -12.95
CA SER A 191 7.65 19.35 -12.20
C SER A 191 8.46 18.08 -12.53
N THR A 192 7.95 17.18 -13.38
CA THR A 192 8.63 15.91 -13.72
C THR A 192 9.11 15.79 -15.17
N LYS A 193 8.80 16.75 -16.06
CA LYS A 193 9.27 16.74 -17.46
C LYS A 193 10.04 17.98 -17.92
N VAL A 194 10.14 19.04 -17.11
CA VAL A 194 10.87 20.25 -17.49
C VAL A 194 12.16 20.35 -16.69
N ASN A 195 13.07 19.41 -16.94
CA ASN A 195 14.50 19.64 -16.70
C ASN A 195 15.21 19.52 -18.05
N ASN A 196 15.46 20.69 -18.65
CA ASN A 196 16.37 20.96 -19.76
C ASN A 196 16.07 20.36 -21.14
N GLN A 197 15.02 20.86 -21.80
CA GLN A 197 15.21 21.31 -23.18
C GLN A 197 15.54 22.80 -23.13
N HIS A 198 16.80 23.11 -22.80
CA HIS A 198 17.35 24.40 -23.16
C HIS A 198 17.49 24.44 -24.69
N VAL A 199 16.49 25.07 -25.30
CA VAL A 199 16.61 26.10 -26.34
C VAL A 199 17.36 25.71 -27.62
N PHE A 200 16.59 25.46 -28.67
CA PHE A 200 16.99 25.82 -30.03
C PHE A 200 17.21 27.35 -30.10
N GLN A 201 18.44 27.77 -30.39
CA GLN A 201 18.78 28.74 -31.45
C GLN A 201 20.12 28.33 -32.05
#